data_AF-A0A2S0U3P0-F1
#
_entry.id   AF-A0A2S0U3P0-F1
#
_cell.length_a   1.000
_cell.length_b   1.000
_cell.length_c   1.000
_cell.angle_alpha   90.00
_cell.angle_beta   90.00
_cell.angle_gamma   90.00
#
_symmetry.space_group_name_H-M   'P 1'
#
loop_
_entity.id
_entity.type
_entity.pdbx_description
1 polymer ?
#
loop_
_entity_poly.entity_id
_entity_poly.type
_entity_poly.pdbx_seq_one_letter_code
_entity_poly.pdbx_strand_id
1 'polypeptide(L)'
;MFLFNKLGFNSFATLSPNKINYSEEYNFQFVDKSVTRDFIIYLKDNIAIEFADFIMTLDERRFYFVSFEFYPSIYGYNHKSGITMKIMKSIIVNKDSNPYLIANYLEDQLLEMIDLYYLDDSIIQNDSDSCIIIKYHEIKLI
;
A
#
# COMPACT_ATOMS: atom_id res chain seq x y z
N MET A 1 -11.55 -27.37 38.75
CA MET A 1 -11.01 -26.15 39.40
C MET A 1 -9.53 -26.09 39.12
N PHE A 2 -9.11 -25.27 38.16
CA PHE A 2 -7.85 -24.54 38.18
C PHE A 2 -8.16 -23.20 37.50
N LEU A 3 -8.06 -22.14 38.29
CA LEU A 3 -8.31 -20.76 37.92
C LEU A 3 -7.09 -20.19 37.17
N PHE A 4 -7.40 -19.38 36.16
CA PHE A 4 -6.75 -18.13 35.74
C PHE A 4 -5.21 -18.03 35.72
N ASN A 5 -4.71 -17.72 34.53
CA ASN A 5 -3.90 -16.51 34.34
C ASN A 5 -4.36 -15.77 33.07
N LYS A 6 -5.38 -14.92 33.23
CA LYS A 6 -5.47 -13.66 32.49
C LYS A 6 -4.55 -12.70 33.22
N LEU A 7 -3.54 -12.15 32.54
CA LEU A 7 -2.93 -10.82 32.72
C LEU A 7 -1.66 -10.79 31.85
N GLY A 8 -1.76 -10.20 30.66
CA GLY A 8 -1.02 -8.97 30.32
C GLY A 8 0.01 -9.34 29.25
N PHE A 9 0.00 -8.83 28.03
CA PHE A 9 -0.24 -7.48 27.56
C PHE A 9 -1.13 -7.52 26.31
N ASN A 10 -2.21 -6.73 26.27
CA ASN A 10 -2.63 -6.18 24.99
C ASN A 10 -1.57 -5.11 24.64
N SER A 11 -0.44 -5.50 24.06
CA SER A 11 0.32 -4.52 23.30
C SER A 11 -0.59 -4.17 22.12
N PHE A 12 -1.25 -3.02 22.19
CA PHE A 12 -1.74 -2.42 20.96
C PHE A 12 -0.50 -2.29 20.09
N ALA A 13 -0.38 -3.13 19.07
CA ALA A 13 0.72 -3.01 18.14
C ALA A 13 0.61 -1.61 17.53
N THR A 14 1.56 -0.75 17.87
CA THR A 14 1.62 0.62 17.38
C THR A 14 2.51 0.62 16.15
N LEU A 15 1.98 1.17 15.05
CA LEU A 15 2.81 1.48 13.90
C LEU A 15 3.72 2.65 14.25
N SER A 16 4.94 2.62 13.74
CA SER A 16 5.84 3.76 13.88
C SER A 16 5.54 4.75 12.74
N PRO A 17 5.19 6.01 13.05
CA PRO A 17 4.82 6.99 12.02
C PRO A 17 6.02 7.48 11.18
N ASN A 18 7.25 7.20 11.64
CA ASN A 18 8.49 7.69 11.04
C ASN A 18 9.25 6.63 10.22
N LYS A 19 8.65 5.46 9.99
CA LYS A 19 9.21 4.42 9.11
C LYS A 19 8.12 3.78 8.27
N ILE A 20 8.53 3.13 7.19
CA ILE A 20 7.69 2.19 6.47
C ILE A 20 7.52 0.94 7.35
N ASN A 21 6.27 0.58 7.64
CA ASN A 21 5.95 -0.58 8.47
C ASN A 21 5.66 -1.77 7.55
N TYR A 22 6.69 -2.54 7.18
CA TYR A 22 6.54 -3.69 6.29
C TYR A 22 5.70 -4.79 6.93
N SER A 23 4.81 -5.41 6.16
CA SER A 23 3.86 -6.41 6.68
C SER A 23 4.53 -7.63 7.31
N GLU A 24 5.72 -8.01 6.83
CA GLU A 24 6.53 -9.13 7.35
C GLU A 24 7.04 -8.90 8.78
N GLU A 25 7.04 -7.66 9.26
CA GLU A 25 7.45 -7.30 10.63
C GLU A 25 6.33 -7.55 11.66
N TYR A 26 5.11 -7.90 11.22
CA TYR A 26 3.92 -7.96 12.07
C TYR A 26 3.17 -9.28 11.91
N ASN A 27 2.61 -9.74 13.03
CA ASN A 27 1.59 -10.80 13.00
C ASN A 27 0.21 -10.16 12.88
N PHE A 28 -0.58 -10.64 11.93
CA PHE A 28 -1.93 -10.12 11.72
C PHE A 28 -2.89 -11.17 11.17
N GLN A 29 -4.18 -10.90 11.34
CA GLN A 29 -5.27 -11.64 10.73
C GLN A 29 -6.12 -10.68 9.90
N PHE A 30 -6.51 -11.12 8.70
CA PHE A 30 -7.51 -10.42 7.90
C PHE A 30 -8.87 -10.46 8.60
N VAL A 31 -9.52 -9.30 8.70
CA VAL A 31 -10.85 -9.17 9.33
C VAL A 31 -11.93 -9.77 8.43
N ASP A 32 -11.87 -9.47 7.14
CA ASP A 32 -12.70 -10.09 6.11
C ASP A 32 -11.84 -10.45 4.89
N LYS A 33 -11.71 -11.75 4.62
CA LYS A 33 -10.89 -12.26 3.52
C LYS A 33 -11.53 -12.03 2.15
N SER A 34 -12.81 -11.70 2.09
CA SER A 34 -13.57 -11.57 0.84
C SER A 34 -13.59 -10.15 0.28
N VAL A 35 -13.15 -9.16 1.06
CA VAL A 35 -13.22 -7.74 0.68
C VAL A 35 -11.82 -7.18 0.49
N THR A 36 -11.31 -7.26 -0.74
CA THR A 36 -10.23 -6.39 -1.23
C THR A 36 -10.84 -5.08 -1.71
N ARG A 37 -10.24 -3.96 -1.32
CA ARG A 37 -10.58 -2.64 -1.87
C ARG A 37 -9.42 -2.12 -2.69
N ASP A 38 -9.75 -1.33 -3.70
CA ASP A 38 -8.78 -0.72 -4.60
C ASP A 38 -8.87 0.80 -4.50
N PHE A 39 -7.72 1.47 -4.48
CA PHE A 39 -7.58 2.91 -4.64
C PHE A 39 -6.58 3.16 -5.77
N ILE A 40 -6.88 4.09 -6.68
CA ILE A 40 -6.09 4.30 -7.90
C ILE A 40 -5.41 5.66 -7.81
N ILE A 41 -4.09 5.67 -8.01
CA ILE A 41 -3.28 6.87 -8.16
C ILE A 41 -2.80 6.94 -9.60
N TYR A 42 -3.15 7.98 -10.36
CA TYR A 42 -2.60 8.19 -11.70
C TYR A 42 -1.24 8.89 -11.59
N LEU A 43 -0.25 8.47 -12.38
CA LEU A 43 1.12 9.00 -12.29
C LEU A 43 1.25 10.45 -12.76
N LYS A 44 0.31 10.94 -13.57
CA LYS A 44 0.23 12.35 -13.95
C LYS A 44 -0.11 13.27 -12.77
N ASP A 45 -0.69 12.70 -11.72
CA ASP A 45 -1.09 13.42 -10.52
C ASP A 45 0.06 13.40 -9.49
N ASN A 46 -0.02 14.24 -8.47
CA ASN A 46 1.00 14.26 -7.42
C ASN A 46 0.79 13.07 -6.48
N ILE A 47 1.65 12.04 -6.59
CA ILE A 47 1.55 10.79 -5.81
C ILE A 47 1.44 11.08 -4.31
N ALA A 48 2.18 12.06 -3.78
CA ALA A 48 2.12 12.39 -2.37
C ALA A 48 0.77 12.96 -1.92
N ILE A 49 0.10 13.75 -2.75
CA ILE A 49 -1.25 14.27 -2.48
C ILE A 49 -2.26 13.12 -2.55
N GLU A 50 -2.22 12.33 -3.62
CA GLU A 50 -3.14 11.20 -3.81
C GLU A 50 -3.00 10.14 -2.71
N PHE A 51 -1.78 9.91 -2.23
CA PHE A 51 -1.55 8.99 -1.11
C PHE A 51 -2.04 9.56 0.22
N ALA A 52 -1.93 10.88 0.42
CA ALA A 52 -2.53 11.54 1.57
C ALA A 52 -4.05 11.39 1.56
N ASP A 53 -4.69 11.55 0.39
CA ASP A 53 -6.11 11.32 0.21
C ASP A 53 -6.50 9.87 0.51
N PHE A 54 -5.71 8.89 0.02
CA PHE A 54 -5.88 7.49 0.38
C PHE A 54 -5.88 7.27 1.90
N ILE A 55 -4.87 7.77 2.63
CA ILE A 55 -4.82 7.68 4.11
C ILE A 55 -6.04 8.37 4.75
N MET A 56 -6.49 9.50 4.19
CA MET A 56 -7.70 10.20 4.63
C MET A 56 -9.00 9.43 4.40
N THR A 57 -9.02 8.37 3.57
CA THR A 57 -10.18 7.48 3.46
C THR A 57 -10.24 6.37 4.52
N LEU A 58 -9.14 6.10 5.23
CA LEU A 58 -9.05 4.99 6.19
C LEU A 58 -9.81 5.28 7.49
N ASP A 59 -10.32 4.23 8.15
CA ASP A 59 -10.97 4.34 9.46
C ASP A 59 -9.91 4.57 10.56
N GLU A 60 -10.18 5.51 11.46
CA GLU A 60 -9.28 5.96 12.53
C GLU A 60 -8.76 4.83 13.43
N ARG A 61 -9.52 3.75 13.61
CA ARG A 61 -9.19 2.68 14.57
C ARG A 61 -8.78 1.37 13.93
N ARG A 62 -8.54 1.38 12.61
CA ARG A 62 -8.30 0.17 11.83
C ARG A 62 -6.89 0.18 11.24
N PHE A 63 -6.38 -1.03 11.09
CA PHE A 63 -5.13 -1.29 10.40
C PHE A 63 -5.44 -1.92 9.05
N TYR A 64 -4.63 -1.61 8.07
CA TYR A 64 -4.81 -2.08 6.71
C TYR A 64 -3.51 -2.70 6.21
N PHE A 65 -3.61 -3.91 5.70
CA PHE A 65 -2.59 -4.50 4.85
C PHE A 65 -2.72 -3.87 3.47
N VAL A 66 -1.61 -3.39 2.91
CA VAL A 66 -1.58 -2.67 1.64
C VAL A 66 -0.52 -3.26 0.73
N SER A 67 -0.88 -3.46 -0.54
CA SER A 67 0.03 -3.85 -1.60
C SER A 67 -0.17 -2.97 -2.83
N PHE A 68 0.89 -2.80 -3.61
CA PHE A 68 0.93 -1.87 -4.72
C PHE A 68 1.20 -2.59 -6.04
N GLU A 69 0.43 -2.23 -7.06
CA GLU A 69 0.61 -2.73 -8.41
C GLU A 69 0.74 -1.56 -9.38
N PHE A 70 1.81 -1.54 -10.15
CA PHE A 70 2.04 -0.57 -11.21
C PHE A 70 1.51 -1.07 -12.55
N TYR A 71 0.85 -0.17 -13.26
CA TYR A 71 0.31 -0.37 -14.59
C TYR A 71 0.89 0.69 -15.53
N PRO A 72 1.79 0.31 -16.47
CA PRO A 72 2.50 1.26 -17.34
C PRO A 72 1.69 1.77 -18.56
N SER A 73 0.47 1.26 -18.81
CA SER A 73 -0.48 1.84 -19.77
C SER A 73 -1.85 1.16 -19.67
N ILE A 74 -2.95 1.93 -19.75
CA ILE A 74 -4.32 1.40 -19.78
C ILE A 74 -4.80 1.09 -21.23
N TYR A 75 -4.15 1.63 -22.28
CA TYR A 75 -4.54 1.43 -23.69
C TYR A 75 -3.61 0.51 -24.49
N GLY A 76 -3.33 -0.67 -23.93
CA GLY A 76 -2.70 -1.75 -24.67
C GLY A 76 -2.86 -3.05 -23.91
N TYR A 77 -3.93 -3.79 -24.22
CA TYR A 77 -4.34 -5.06 -23.61
C TYR A 77 -4.96 -4.92 -22.22
N ASN A 78 -6.30 -4.93 -22.19
CA ASN A 78 -7.16 -5.43 -21.10
C ASN A 78 -6.51 -5.36 -19.71
N HIS A 79 -6.88 -4.41 -18.84
CA HIS A 79 -6.35 -4.29 -17.46
C HIS A 79 -6.43 -5.60 -16.62
N LYS A 80 -7.22 -6.60 -17.04
CA LYS A 80 -7.24 -7.95 -16.47
C LYS A 80 -6.17 -8.92 -17.02
N SER A 81 -5.38 -8.49 -18.01
CA SER A 81 -4.41 -9.27 -18.79
C SER A 81 -3.14 -8.48 -19.17
N GLY A 82 -3.10 -7.17 -18.90
CA GLY A 82 -1.91 -6.34 -19.06
C GLY A 82 -0.81 -6.71 -18.05
N ILE A 83 0.42 -6.31 -18.36
CA ILE A 83 1.56 -6.54 -17.47
C ILE A 83 1.34 -5.73 -16.19
N THR A 84 1.25 -6.45 -15.08
CA THR A 84 1.21 -5.90 -13.74
C THR A 84 2.57 -6.08 -13.12
N MET A 85 3.14 -4.98 -12.66
CA MET A 85 4.37 -5.05 -11.89
C MET A 85 4.03 -4.81 -10.42
N LYS A 86 4.32 -5.80 -9.58
CA LYS A 86 4.20 -5.62 -8.14
C LYS A 86 5.29 -4.66 -7.69
N ILE A 87 4.87 -3.50 -7.21
CA ILE A 87 5.78 -2.59 -6.55
C ILE A 87 5.94 -3.17 -5.14
N MET A 88 7.19 -3.43 -4.77
CA MET A 88 7.64 -3.65 -3.38
C MET A 88 6.97 -4.78 -2.57
N LYS A 89 7.42 -4.88 -1.31
CA LYS A 89 6.76 -5.66 -0.26
C LYS A 89 5.50 -4.93 0.21
N SER A 90 4.51 -5.71 0.66
CA SER A 90 3.32 -5.14 1.28
C SER A 90 3.66 -4.44 2.61
N ILE A 91 2.87 -3.42 2.94
CA ILE A 91 3.03 -2.61 4.15
C ILE A 91 1.75 -2.66 4.99
N ILE A 92 1.86 -2.24 6.25
CA ILE A 92 0.72 -2.02 7.13
C ILE A 92 0.60 -0.52 7.37
N VAL A 93 -0.61 0.01 7.15
CA VAL A 93 -0.94 1.41 7.37
C VAL A 93 -2.15 1.55 8.29
N ASN A 94 -2.29 2.74 8.86
CA ASN A 94 -3.47 3.22 9.54
C ASN A 94 -3.62 4.73 9.27
N LYS A 95 -4.59 5.37 9.90
CA LYS A 95 -4.85 6.81 9.76
C LYS A 95 -3.68 7.72 10.13
N ASP A 96 -2.79 7.25 11.02
CA ASP A 96 -1.65 8.00 11.53
C ASP A 96 -0.37 7.77 10.73
N SER A 97 -0.43 6.92 9.70
CA SER A 97 0.72 6.65 8.84
C SER A 97 1.08 7.90 8.04
N ASN A 98 2.36 8.24 7.97
CA ASN A 98 2.83 9.42 7.26
C ASN A 98 2.73 9.21 5.74
N PRO A 99 1.82 9.91 5.03
CA PRO A 99 1.60 9.67 3.60
C PRO A 99 2.79 10.08 2.76
N TYR A 100 3.49 11.16 3.12
CA TYR A 100 4.66 11.65 2.37
C TYR A 100 5.83 10.68 2.42
N LEU A 101 6.04 10.02 3.56
CA LEU A 101 7.08 9.00 3.69
C LEU A 101 6.82 7.82 2.74
N ILE A 102 5.57 7.37 2.67
CA ILE A 102 5.17 6.23 1.84
C ILE A 102 5.18 6.62 0.36
N ALA A 103 4.74 7.85 0.03
CA ALA A 103 4.76 8.37 -1.33
C ALA A 103 6.18 8.49 -1.89
N ASN A 104 7.12 9.09 -1.13
CA ASN A 104 8.52 9.17 -1.55
C ASN A 104 9.11 7.78 -1.77
N TYR A 105 8.81 6.85 -0.87
CA TYR A 105 9.24 5.46 -1.02
C TYR A 105 8.64 4.78 -2.26
N LEU A 106 7.37 5.04 -2.59
CA LEU A 106 6.74 4.54 -3.82
C LEU A 106 7.39 5.12 -5.07
N GLU A 107 7.69 6.42 -5.08
CA GLU A 107 8.38 7.09 -6.18
C GLU A 107 9.77 6.49 -6.42
N ASP A 108 10.56 6.30 -5.36
CA ASP A 108 11.88 5.66 -5.46
C ASP A 108 11.78 4.24 -6.05
N GLN A 109 10.80 3.44 -5.60
CA GLN A 109 10.60 2.09 -6.11
C GLN A 109 10.11 2.05 -7.57
N LEU A 110 9.34 3.06 -8.00
CA LEU A 110 8.95 3.19 -9.41
C LEU A 110 10.16 3.47 -10.30
N LEU A 111 11.04 4.38 -9.88
CA LEU A 111 12.27 4.69 -10.60
C LEU A 111 13.18 3.47 -10.71
N GLU A 112 13.42 2.77 -9.58
CA GLU A 112 14.22 1.54 -9.58
C GLU A 112 13.66 0.46 -10.52
N MET A 113 12.33 0.35 -10.59
CA MET A 113 11.66 -0.61 -11.44
C MET A 113 11.81 -0.27 -12.93
N ILE A 114 11.72 1.01 -13.29
CA ILE A 114 11.93 1.45 -14.68
C ILE A 114 13.35 1.14 -15.13
N ASP A 115 14.32 1.46 -14.29
CA ASP A 115 15.73 1.15 -14.54
C ASP A 115 15.94 -0.37 -14.69
N LEU A 116 15.35 -1.17 -13.80
CA LEU A 116 15.50 -2.62 -13.80
C LEU A 116 14.91 -3.29 -15.04
N TYR A 117 13.75 -2.81 -15.51
CA TYR A 117 13.05 -3.37 -16.67
C TYR A 117 13.38 -2.66 -17.98
N TYR A 118 14.32 -1.70 -17.97
CA TYR A 118 14.68 -0.87 -19.13
C TYR A 118 13.44 -0.24 -19.80
N LEU A 119 12.49 0.21 -18.97
CA LEU A 119 11.30 0.89 -19.44
C LEU A 119 11.65 2.31 -19.89
N ASP A 120 10.87 2.85 -20.81
CA ASP A 120 11.05 4.25 -21.24
C ASP A 120 10.55 5.18 -20.14
N ASP A 121 11.39 6.10 -19.66
CA ASP A 121 11.07 7.11 -18.63
C ASP A 121 9.81 7.92 -18.97
N SER A 122 9.46 8.03 -20.25
CA SER A 122 8.23 8.69 -20.71
C SER A 122 6.95 8.05 -20.17
N ILE A 123 7.00 6.79 -19.71
CA ILE A 123 5.89 6.10 -19.04
C ILE A 123 5.48 6.81 -17.74
N ILE A 124 6.43 7.41 -17.00
CA ILE A 124 6.10 8.23 -15.81
C ILE A 124 5.84 9.68 -16.21
N GLN A 125 6.61 10.21 -17.16
CA GLN A 125 6.67 11.65 -17.37
C GLN A 125 5.61 12.20 -18.32
N ASN A 126 4.98 11.38 -19.17
CA ASN A 126 4.09 11.87 -20.23
C ASN A 126 2.85 11.00 -20.52
N ASP A 127 2.66 9.87 -19.83
CA ASP A 127 1.48 9.03 -20.05
C ASP A 127 0.35 9.39 -19.06
N SER A 128 -0.79 9.87 -19.59
CA SER A 128 -1.97 10.19 -18.78
C SER A 128 -2.63 8.96 -18.15
N ASP A 129 -2.20 7.77 -18.57
CA ASP A 129 -2.90 6.51 -18.35
C ASP A 129 -2.10 5.52 -17.51
N SER A 130 -0.87 5.85 -17.11
CA SER A 130 -0.12 5.05 -16.13
C SER A 130 -0.66 5.25 -14.71
N CYS A 131 -0.76 4.17 -13.94
CA CYS A 131 -1.29 4.25 -12.58
C CYS A 131 -0.70 3.24 -11.60
N ILE A 132 -0.81 3.56 -10.31
CA ILE A 132 -0.59 2.65 -9.19
C ILE A 132 -1.95 2.27 -8.64
N ILE A 133 -2.23 0.97 -8.54
CA ILE A 133 -3.38 0.45 -7.80
C ILE A 133 -2.92 0.04 -6.41
N ILE A 134 -3.48 0.69 -5.41
CA ILE A 134 -3.37 0.36 -3.99
C ILE A 134 -4.46 -0.65 -3.66
N LYS A 135 -4.07 -1.91 -3.46
CA LYS A 135 -4.95 -2.96 -2.95
C LYS A 135 -4.83 -3.01 -1.45
N TYR A 136 -5.94 -2.86 -0.73
CA TYR A 136 -5.92 -2.78 0.72
C TYR A 136 -7.03 -3.60 1.38
N HIS A 137 -6.70 -4.11 2.57
CA HIS A 137 -7.53 -5.02 3.35
C HIS A 137 -7.47 -4.67 4.83
N GLU A 138 -8.62 -4.63 5.49
CA GLU A 138 -8.66 -4.46 6.93
C GLU A 138 -8.07 -5.68 7.64
N ILE A 139 -7.17 -5.41 8.59
CA ILE A 139 -6.51 -6.42 9.41
C ILE A 139 -6.64 -6.11 10.90
N LYS A 140 -6.46 -7.16 11.69
CA LYS A 140 -6.26 -7.09 13.13
C LYS A 140 -4.83 -7.52 13.43
N LEU A 141 -4.06 -6.63 14.07
CA LEU A 141 -2.72 -6.96 14.59
C LEU A 141 -2.84 -7.87 15.82
N ILE A 142 -1.89 -8.81 15.97
CA ILE A 142 -1.90 -9.89 16.98
C ILE A 142 -0.61 -9.89 17.78
#